data_AF-A0A816D2H2-F1
#
_entry.id   AF-A0A816D2H2-F1
#
_cell.length_a   1.000
_cell.length_b   1.000
_cell.length_c   1.000
_cell.angle_alpha   90.00
_cell.angle_beta   90.00
_cell.angle_gamma   90.00
#
_symmetry.space_group_name_H-M   'P 1'
#
loop_
_entity.id
_entity.type
_entity.pdbx_description
1 polymer ?
#
loop_
_entity_poly.entity_id
_entity_poly.type
_entity_poly.pdbx_seq_one_letter_code
_entity_poly.pdbx_strand_id
1 'polypeptide(L)'
;MENISRVSQKRQSSQPMTPPLQVVTQPLQTRQTNGTAESVPMFDILRSTLYRDRATVLPKLPLVLNDLILPENFTKNLYNEKMLFCDQKQPSRILAFASLTALKHLAQCNTWNADGTFKTAPKLFSQAYTIHAHNEFSMKPIVFAALPDKYEQTYLTLLQALVVYAQTNDLILSPTSILIDFELAAFNAFRRMFPNANILFCHFHFAKNIMKYLKQLQLKKETVKREIANILSLPLLPTNKIISAFYDSKDVLQSMNLNFQKFLNYIEKTYIINAQFNSSNWNHYVTLSNRPRTNNQ
;
A
#
# COMPACT_ATOMS: atom_id res chain seq x y z
N MET A 1 24.79 -21.79 33.97
CA MET A 1 24.43 -22.82 32.98
C MET A 1 23.03 -23.28 33.31
N GLU A 2 22.02 -22.63 32.75
CA GLU A 2 20.61 -22.98 32.95
C GLU A 2 20.01 -23.39 31.61
N ASN A 3 19.45 -24.59 31.61
CA ASN A 3 18.86 -25.28 30.47
C ASN A 3 17.57 -24.59 30.02
N ILE A 4 17.59 -24.00 28.82
CA ILE A 4 16.37 -23.56 28.13
C ILE A 4 15.77 -24.78 27.41
N SER A 5 14.76 -25.37 28.03
CA SER A 5 13.92 -26.41 27.44
C SER A 5 13.14 -25.85 26.24
N ARG A 6 13.56 -26.21 25.02
CA ARG A 6 12.79 -25.95 23.79
C ARG A 6 11.52 -26.80 23.80
N VAL A 7 10.39 -26.16 24.06
CA VAL A 7 9.06 -26.73 23.82
C VAL A 7 8.80 -26.72 22.32
N SER A 8 9.04 -27.86 21.68
CA SER A 8 8.64 -28.13 20.29
C SER A 8 7.15 -28.46 20.24
N GLN A 9 6.28 -27.44 20.12
CA GLN A 9 4.84 -27.67 19.92
C GLN A 9 4.54 -28.01 18.45
N LYS A 10 3.93 -29.19 18.28
CA LYS A 10 3.58 -29.83 17.01
C LYS A 10 2.57 -28.99 16.21
N ARG A 11 2.78 -28.98 14.89
CA ARG A 11 1.87 -28.46 13.87
C ARG A 11 0.52 -29.18 13.97
N GLN A 12 -0.55 -28.45 14.27
CA GLN A 12 -1.91 -28.91 14.05
C GLN A 12 -2.49 -28.17 12.83
N SER A 13 -2.38 -28.81 11.67
CA SER A 13 -3.21 -28.52 10.51
C SER A 13 -3.69 -29.85 9.95
N SER A 14 -5.00 -30.02 9.79
CA SER A 14 -5.61 -31.11 9.03
C SER A 14 -5.10 -31.04 7.60
N GLN A 15 -4.13 -31.92 7.30
CA GLN A 15 -3.21 -31.92 6.15
C GLN A 15 -2.27 -30.70 6.07
N PRO A 16 -0.97 -30.88 6.38
CA PRO A 16 0.02 -29.86 6.09
C PRO A 16 0.16 -29.70 4.57
N MET A 17 0.07 -28.47 4.07
CA MET A 17 0.54 -28.17 2.71
C MET A 17 1.94 -28.73 2.54
N THR A 18 2.16 -29.49 1.46
CA THR A 18 3.48 -29.98 1.08
C THR A 18 4.45 -28.80 1.04
N PRO A 19 5.51 -28.78 1.86
CA PRO A 19 6.50 -27.71 1.85
C PRO A 19 6.99 -27.45 0.41
N PRO A 20 7.25 -26.19 0.01
CA PRO A 20 7.66 -25.87 -1.36
C PRO A 20 8.87 -26.70 -1.82
N LEU A 21 9.81 -27.00 -0.92
CA LEU A 21 10.93 -27.90 -1.21
C LEU A 21 10.48 -29.30 -1.63
N GLN A 22 9.47 -29.88 -0.97
CA GLN A 22 8.99 -31.23 -1.25
C GLN A 22 8.24 -31.31 -2.60
N VAL A 23 7.48 -30.27 -2.96
CA VAL A 23 6.83 -30.17 -4.29
C VAL A 23 7.84 -29.94 -5.41
N VAL A 24 8.94 -29.24 -5.13
CA VAL A 24 10.05 -29.04 -6.06
C VAL A 24 10.87 -30.33 -6.22
N THR A 25 11.03 -31.12 -5.15
CA THR A 25 11.80 -32.38 -5.22
C THR A 25 11.06 -33.53 -5.86
N GLN A 26 9.72 -33.59 -5.84
CA GLN A 26 8.97 -34.67 -6.51
C GLN A 26 9.28 -34.78 -8.01
N PRO A 27 9.26 -33.70 -8.82
CA PRO A 27 9.66 -33.77 -10.22
C PRO A 27 11.18 -33.97 -10.41
N LEU A 28 12.01 -33.66 -9.41
CA LEU A 28 13.46 -33.94 -9.43
C LEU A 28 13.79 -35.40 -9.08
N GLN A 29 13.00 -36.06 -8.23
CA GLN A 29 13.20 -37.45 -7.83
C GLN A 29 12.77 -38.45 -8.89
N THR A 30 11.80 -38.11 -9.75
CA THR A 30 11.46 -38.90 -10.95
C THR A 30 12.49 -38.80 -12.08
N ARG A 31 13.55 -38.00 -11.93
CA ARG A 31 14.65 -37.87 -12.89
C ARG A 31 16.00 -38.08 -12.21
N GLN A 32 16.27 -39.31 -11.78
CA GLN A 32 17.62 -39.73 -11.48
C GLN A 32 17.91 -41.11 -12.07
N THR A 33 18.18 -41.12 -13.37
CA THR A 33 19.17 -42.02 -13.96
C THR A 33 19.91 -41.24 -15.04
N ASN A 34 21.21 -41.02 -14.82
CA ASN A 34 22.23 -40.57 -15.79
C ASN A 34 22.62 -39.08 -15.75
N GLY A 35 23.42 -38.71 -14.75
CA GLY A 35 24.81 -38.28 -15.00
C GLY A 35 25.08 -37.09 -15.93
N THR A 36 24.17 -36.12 -16.05
CA THR A 36 24.49 -34.81 -16.62
C THR A 36 23.94 -33.72 -15.71
N ALA A 37 24.60 -32.55 -15.66
CA ALA A 37 24.14 -31.40 -14.90
C ALA A 37 22.82 -30.88 -15.53
N GLU A 38 21.71 -31.52 -15.17
CA GLU A 38 20.41 -31.25 -15.76
C GLU A 38 19.83 -29.92 -15.27
N SER A 39 19.22 -29.22 -16.23
CA SER A 39 18.70 -27.88 -16.14
C SER A 39 17.81 -27.66 -14.92
N VAL A 40 18.15 -26.65 -14.11
CA VAL A 40 17.24 -26.09 -13.10
C VAL A 40 15.90 -25.80 -13.77
N PRO A 41 14.77 -26.36 -13.28
CA PRO A 41 13.48 -26.13 -13.91
C PRO A 41 13.17 -24.64 -13.93
N MET A 42 12.72 -24.16 -15.09
CA MET A 42 12.41 -22.75 -15.30
C MET A 42 11.40 -22.28 -14.25
N PHE A 43 11.61 -21.08 -13.70
CA PHE A 43 10.79 -20.51 -12.63
C PHE A 43 9.28 -20.62 -12.89
N ASP A 44 8.85 -20.40 -14.14
CA ASP A 44 7.44 -20.50 -14.52
C ASP A 44 6.84 -21.90 -14.38
N ILE A 45 7.65 -22.95 -14.60
CA ILE A 45 7.24 -24.34 -14.43
C ILE A 45 7.07 -24.65 -12.95
N LEU A 46 8.07 -24.31 -12.12
CA LEU A 46 7.99 -24.48 -10.66
C LEU A 46 6.80 -23.72 -10.08
N ARG A 47 6.62 -22.47 -10.50
CA ARG A 47 5.49 -21.63 -10.13
C ARG A 47 4.17 -22.32 -10.48
N SER A 48 4.01 -22.80 -11.71
CA SER A 48 2.78 -23.45 -12.18
C SER A 48 2.46 -24.73 -11.41
N THR A 49 3.48 -25.55 -11.11
CA THR A 49 3.34 -26.77 -10.30
C THR A 49 2.89 -26.44 -8.88
N LEU A 50 3.51 -25.45 -8.23
CA LEU A 50 3.11 -25.02 -6.88
C LEU A 50 1.69 -24.45 -6.84
N TYR A 51 1.28 -23.69 -7.87
CA TYR A 51 -0.10 -23.19 -7.96
C TYR A 51 -1.11 -24.31 -8.14
N ARG A 52 -0.81 -25.33 -8.97
CA ARG A 52 -1.67 -26.50 -9.14
C ARG A 52 -1.80 -27.30 -7.85
N ASP A 53 -0.70 -27.56 -7.16
CA ASP A 53 -0.70 -28.29 -5.90
C ASP A 53 -1.55 -27.56 -4.84
N ARG A 54 -1.35 -26.24 -4.70
CA ARG A 54 -2.19 -25.38 -3.84
C ARG A 54 -3.67 -25.42 -4.21
N ALA A 55 -4.00 -25.46 -5.51
CA ALA A 55 -5.39 -25.51 -5.97
C ALA A 55 -6.12 -26.80 -5.59
N THR A 56 -5.42 -27.86 -5.19
CA THR A 56 -6.04 -29.11 -4.71
C THR A 56 -6.57 -28.99 -3.28
N VAL A 57 -5.98 -28.10 -2.47
CA VAL A 57 -6.30 -27.92 -1.04
C VAL A 57 -7.03 -26.61 -0.74
N LEU A 58 -6.94 -25.62 -1.63
CA LEU A 58 -7.62 -24.34 -1.46
C LEU A 58 -9.07 -24.42 -1.99
N PRO A 59 -10.04 -23.79 -1.30
CA PRO A 59 -11.40 -23.69 -1.81
C PRO A 59 -11.42 -22.93 -3.13
N LYS A 60 -12.34 -23.30 -4.02
CA LYS A 60 -12.57 -22.55 -5.26
C LYS A 60 -12.99 -21.12 -4.92
N LEU A 61 -12.37 -20.14 -5.60
CA LEU A 61 -12.78 -18.74 -5.46
C LEU A 61 -14.20 -18.59 -6.02
N PRO A 62 -15.12 -17.94 -5.30
CA PRO A 62 -16.47 -17.70 -5.80
C PRO A 62 -16.45 -16.72 -6.97
N LEU A 63 -17.56 -16.67 -7.71
CA LEU A 63 -17.74 -15.73 -8.82
C LEU A 63 -18.12 -14.33 -8.34
N VAL A 64 -18.77 -14.21 -7.18
CA VAL A 64 -19.21 -12.94 -6.57
C VAL A 64 -18.79 -12.85 -5.10
N LEU A 65 -18.61 -11.63 -4.59
CA LEU A 65 -18.17 -11.38 -3.21
C LEU A 65 -19.14 -11.92 -2.15
N ASN A 66 -20.44 -11.96 -2.44
CA ASN A 66 -21.46 -12.44 -1.50
C ASN A 66 -21.32 -13.93 -1.18
N ASP A 67 -20.82 -14.71 -2.14
CA ASP A 67 -20.65 -16.16 -2.00
C ASP A 67 -19.29 -16.52 -1.39
N LEU A 68 -18.45 -15.53 -1.07
CA LEU A 68 -17.18 -15.77 -0.43
C LEU A 68 -17.42 -16.28 0.99
N ILE A 69 -17.05 -17.52 1.25
CA ILE A 69 -16.98 -18.08 2.59
C ILE A 69 -15.50 -18.05 2.96
N LEU A 70 -15.18 -17.45 4.10
CA LEU A 70 -13.80 -17.40 4.59
C LEU A 70 -13.62 -18.50 5.65
N PRO A 71 -12.96 -19.61 5.32
CA PRO A 71 -12.59 -20.63 6.29
C PRO A 71 -11.89 -20.05 7.53
N GLU A 72 -12.19 -20.62 8.70
CA GLU A 72 -11.67 -20.13 9.98
C GLU A 72 -10.14 -20.05 10.00
N ASN A 73 -9.46 -21.02 9.38
CA ASN A 73 -8.00 -21.06 9.28
C ASN A 73 -7.40 -19.89 8.48
N PHE A 74 -8.18 -19.21 7.62
CA PHE A 74 -7.74 -17.98 6.93
C PHE A 74 -7.99 -16.71 7.74
N THR A 75 -8.67 -16.82 8.88
CA THR A 75 -8.91 -15.68 9.78
C THR A 75 -7.80 -15.54 10.83
N LYS A 76 -6.88 -16.51 10.89
CA LYS A 76 -5.84 -16.64 11.90
C LYS A 76 -4.44 -16.72 11.27
N ASN A 77 -3.41 -16.40 12.05
CA ASN A 77 -2.02 -16.57 11.62
C ASN A 77 -1.52 -18.01 11.83
N LEU A 78 -0.23 -18.24 11.54
CA LEU A 78 0.43 -19.54 11.72
C LEU A 78 0.50 -20.02 13.19
N TYR A 79 0.26 -19.14 14.15
CA TYR A 79 0.20 -19.42 15.58
C TYR A 79 -1.24 -19.52 16.10
N ASN A 80 -2.23 -19.62 15.19
CA ASN A 80 -3.65 -19.69 15.51
C ASN A 80 -4.20 -18.43 16.22
N GLU A 81 -3.50 -17.30 16.13
CA GLU A 81 -3.95 -16.01 16.66
C GLU A 81 -4.87 -15.34 15.65
N LYS A 82 -5.98 -14.77 16.12
CA LYS A 82 -6.95 -14.05 15.29
C LYS A 82 -6.27 -12.85 14.62
N MET A 83 -6.42 -12.76 13.30
CA MET A 83 -5.96 -11.64 12.48
C MET A 83 -7.12 -10.86 11.86
N LEU A 84 -8.19 -11.53 11.45
CA LEU A 84 -9.34 -10.87 10.83
C LEU A 84 -10.09 -10.05 11.90
N PHE A 85 -10.07 -8.73 11.76
CA PHE A 85 -10.80 -7.84 12.65
C PHE A 85 -12.03 -7.19 12.00
N CYS A 86 -12.11 -7.20 10.67
CA CYS A 86 -13.26 -6.70 9.93
C CYS A 86 -13.66 -7.68 8.82
N ASP A 87 -14.92 -8.11 8.83
CA ASP A 87 -15.61 -8.78 7.73
C ASP A 87 -16.98 -8.13 7.54
N GLN A 88 -16.98 -6.91 7.00
CA GLN A 88 -18.19 -6.14 6.77
C GLN A 88 -18.83 -6.62 5.48
N LYS A 89 -19.90 -7.42 5.52
CA LYS A 89 -20.49 -8.05 4.31
C LYS A 89 -21.33 -7.10 3.45
N GLN A 90 -22.01 -6.12 4.05
CA GLN A 90 -22.93 -5.19 3.35
C GLN A 90 -22.55 -3.73 3.60
N PRO A 91 -22.81 -2.80 2.66
CA PRO A 91 -23.41 -2.99 1.33
C PRO A 91 -22.45 -3.57 0.28
N SER A 92 -21.15 -3.59 0.58
CA SER A 92 -20.11 -4.25 -0.21
C SER A 92 -19.02 -4.74 0.72
N ARG A 93 -18.44 -5.90 0.40
CA ARG A 93 -17.63 -6.61 1.38
C ARG A 93 -16.28 -5.95 1.62
N ILE A 94 -15.92 -5.69 2.88
CA ILE A 94 -14.57 -5.31 3.31
C ILE A 94 -14.00 -6.44 4.17
N LEU A 95 -12.77 -6.87 3.86
CA LEU A 95 -11.99 -7.75 4.71
C LEU A 95 -10.78 -7.00 5.22
N ALA A 96 -10.53 -7.00 6.53
CA ALA A 96 -9.35 -6.38 7.11
C ALA A 96 -8.69 -7.25 8.18
N PHE A 97 -7.36 -7.28 8.12
CA PHE A 97 -6.49 -8.15 8.90
C PHE A 97 -5.41 -7.33 9.60
N ALA A 98 -5.21 -7.60 10.89
CA ALA A 98 -4.11 -7.12 11.70
C ALA A 98 -3.98 -8.04 12.92
N SER A 99 -2.77 -8.40 13.31
CA SER A 99 -2.57 -9.06 14.61
C SER A 99 -2.61 -8.02 15.72
N LEU A 100 -2.99 -8.45 16.93
CA LEU A 100 -2.97 -7.57 18.11
C LEU A 100 -1.56 -7.00 18.38
N THR A 101 -0.51 -7.82 18.19
CA THR A 101 0.89 -7.38 18.32
C THR A 101 1.23 -6.26 17.33
N ALA A 102 0.82 -6.41 16.07
CA ALA A 102 1.04 -5.38 15.06
C ALA A 102 0.23 -4.10 15.39
N LEU A 103 -0.99 -4.25 15.88
CA LEU A 103 -1.83 -3.12 16.29
C LEU A 103 -1.24 -2.34 17.46
N LYS A 104 -0.63 -3.01 18.45
CA LYS A 104 0.13 -2.37 19.53
C LYS A 104 1.25 -1.49 18.99
N HIS A 105 1.97 -1.96 17.98
CA HIS A 105 3.00 -1.15 17.32
C HIS A 105 2.42 0.06 16.59
N LEU A 106 1.27 -0.08 15.95
CA LEU A 106 0.60 1.04 15.29
C LEU A 106 0.16 2.12 16.29
N ALA A 107 -0.37 1.70 17.44
CA ALA A 107 -0.80 2.60 18.52
C ALA A 107 0.37 3.41 19.12
N GLN A 108 1.56 2.81 19.20
CA GLN A 108 2.78 3.47 19.68
C GLN A 108 3.44 4.38 18.65
N CYS A 109 2.96 4.36 17.40
CA CYS A 109 3.62 5.02 16.29
C CYS A 109 2.94 6.34 15.94
N ASN A 110 3.73 7.42 15.99
CA ASN A 110 3.26 8.78 15.71
C ASN A 110 3.06 9.06 14.20
N THR A 111 3.70 8.28 13.33
CA THR A 111 3.64 8.48 11.88
C THR A 111 3.14 7.23 11.20
N TRP A 112 2.04 7.38 10.45
CA TRP A 112 1.48 6.30 9.68
C TRP A 112 1.65 6.57 8.19
N ASN A 113 1.73 5.50 7.42
CA ASN A 113 1.63 5.56 5.97
C ASN A 113 0.47 4.69 5.53
N ALA A 114 -0.33 5.13 4.56
CA ALA A 114 -1.35 4.30 3.97
C ALA A 114 -1.20 4.29 2.45
N ASP A 115 -1.24 3.09 1.88
CA ASP A 115 -1.02 2.86 0.45
C ASP A 115 -1.99 1.80 -0.05
N GLY A 116 -2.44 1.99 -1.28
CA GLY A 116 -3.41 1.10 -1.90
C GLY A 116 -2.93 0.63 -3.26
N THR A 117 -2.88 -0.70 -3.41
CA THR A 117 -2.33 -1.38 -4.57
C THR A 117 -3.41 -2.08 -5.39
N PHE A 118 -3.45 -1.81 -6.70
CA PHE A 118 -4.51 -2.30 -7.59
C PHE A 118 -4.15 -3.62 -8.30
N LYS A 119 -2.90 -3.74 -8.78
CA LYS A 119 -2.45 -4.91 -9.55
C LYS A 119 -2.42 -6.20 -8.73
N THR A 120 -2.29 -6.05 -7.42
CA THR A 120 -2.18 -7.12 -6.42
C THR A 120 -3.49 -7.34 -5.67
N ALA A 121 -4.55 -6.58 -6.01
CA ALA A 121 -5.86 -6.77 -5.41
C ALA A 121 -6.40 -8.18 -5.73
N PRO A 122 -7.00 -8.89 -4.77
CA PRO A 122 -7.70 -10.14 -5.07
C PRO A 122 -8.80 -9.89 -6.11
N LYS A 123 -9.03 -10.83 -7.03
CA LYS A 123 -9.87 -10.63 -8.23
C LYS A 123 -11.27 -10.05 -7.98
N LEU A 124 -11.85 -10.30 -6.81
CA LEU A 124 -13.20 -9.85 -6.46
C LEU A 124 -13.22 -8.48 -5.77
N PHE A 125 -12.06 -7.88 -5.51
CA PHE A 125 -11.91 -6.58 -4.85
C PHE A 125 -11.24 -5.59 -5.80
N SER A 126 -11.55 -4.30 -5.65
CA SER A 126 -10.97 -3.26 -6.48
C SER A 126 -9.54 -2.89 -6.07
N GLN A 127 -9.19 -3.09 -4.79
CA GLN A 127 -7.89 -2.66 -4.25
C GLN A 127 -7.50 -3.48 -3.01
N ALA A 128 -6.20 -3.76 -2.89
CA ALA A 128 -5.60 -4.14 -1.62
C ALA A 128 -5.05 -2.88 -0.94
N TYR A 129 -5.46 -2.60 0.29
CA TYR A 129 -5.08 -1.42 1.05
C TYR A 129 -4.25 -1.80 2.26
N THR A 130 -3.24 -0.99 2.57
CA THR A 130 -2.32 -1.25 3.67
C THR A 130 -2.09 0.00 4.51
N ILE A 131 -2.02 -0.18 5.83
CA ILE A 131 -1.61 0.88 6.77
C ILE A 131 -0.34 0.39 7.47
N HIS A 132 0.66 1.26 7.48
CA HIS A 132 1.99 0.98 7.97
C HIS A 132 2.31 1.89 9.16
N ALA A 133 2.99 1.32 10.14
CA ALA A 133 3.64 2.08 11.19
C ALA A 133 5.04 2.49 10.69
N HIS A 134 5.34 3.78 10.75
CA HIS A 134 6.64 4.32 10.36
C HIS A 134 7.42 4.82 11.57
N ASN A 135 8.51 4.14 11.92
CA ASN A 135 9.48 4.62 12.89
C ASN A 135 10.76 5.09 12.20
N GLU A 136 11.72 5.64 12.95
CA GLU A 136 12.95 6.24 12.40
C GLU A 136 13.76 5.31 11.48
N PHE A 137 13.63 3.99 11.65
CA PHE A 137 14.46 3.00 10.97
C PHE A 137 13.70 2.11 9.99
N SER A 138 12.37 2.08 10.03
CA SER A 138 11.59 1.11 9.28
C SER A 138 10.13 1.50 9.08
N MET A 139 9.57 1.04 7.96
CA MET A 139 8.14 1.05 7.68
C MET A 139 7.63 -0.39 7.76
N LYS A 140 6.69 -0.65 8.67
CA LYS A 140 6.14 -1.99 8.91
C LYS A 140 4.67 -2.02 8.52
N PRO A 141 4.24 -2.90 7.61
CA PRO A 141 2.82 -3.06 7.30
C PRO A 141 2.12 -3.68 8.51
N ILE A 142 1.06 -3.03 8.97
CA ILE A 142 0.29 -3.46 10.15
C ILE A 142 -1.09 -3.97 9.75
N VAL A 143 -1.79 -3.16 8.96
CA VAL A 143 -3.15 -3.47 8.50
C VAL A 143 -3.09 -3.86 7.04
N PHE A 144 -3.78 -4.94 6.70
CA PHE A 144 -4.02 -5.36 5.33
C PHE A 144 -5.52 -5.43 5.12
N ALA A 145 -6.02 -4.80 4.06
CA ALA A 145 -7.43 -4.80 3.74
C ALA A 145 -7.69 -5.08 2.26
N ALA A 146 -8.78 -5.77 1.97
CA ALA A 146 -9.32 -5.91 0.63
C ALA A 146 -10.58 -5.06 0.54
N LEU A 147 -10.55 -4.06 -0.35
CA LEU A 147 -11.60 -3.05 -0.47
C LEU A 147 -12.40 -3.25 -1.77
N PRO A 148 -13.74 -3.16 -1.71
CA PRO A 148 -14.60 -3.41 -2.86
C PRO A 148 -14.54 -2.27 -3.88
N ASP A 149 -14.25 -1.06 -3.44
CA ASP A 149 -14.20 0.16 -4.23
C ASP A 149 -13.25 1.19 -3.59
N LYS A 150 -13.30 2.43 -4.08
CA LYS A 150 -12.46 3.56 -3.65
C LYS A 150 -13.29 4.74 -3.15
N TYR A 151 -14.52 4.48 -2.70
CA TYR A 151 -15.38 5.53 -2.17
C TYR A 151 -14.94 5.91 -0.76
N GLU A 152 -15.18 7.18 -0.40
CA GLU A 152 -14.86 7.70 0.93
C GLU A 152 -15.49 6.84 2.04
N GLN A 153 -16.73 6.39 1.82
CA GLN A 153 -17.45 5.55 2.78
C GLN A 153 -16.77 4.21 3.06
N THR A 154 -16.12 3.63 2.05
CA THR A 154 -15.37 2.38 2.18
C THR A 154 -14.16 2.55 3.08
N TYR A 155 -13.39 3.63 2.90
CA TYR A 155 -12.28 3.97 3.78
C TYR A 155 -12.74 4.28 5.20
N LEU A 156 -13.84 5.03 5.37
CA LEU A 156 -14.40 5.31 6.69
C LEU A 156 -14.77 4.02 7.42
N THR A 157 -15.42 3.09 6.73
CA THR A 157 -15.82 1.81 7.29
C THR A 157 -14.60 1.00 7.75
N LEU A 158 -13.54 0.94 6.92
CA LEU A 158 -12.28 0.31 7.29
C LEU A 158 -11.66 0.96 8.54
N LEU A 159 -11.52 2.28 8.54
CA LEU A 159 -10.86 3.02 9.62
C LEU A 159 -11.67 2.98 10.92
N GLN A 160 -13.00 3.03 10.84
CA GLN A 160 -13.87 2.87 12.00
C GLN A 160 -13.74 1.47 12.59
N ALA A 161 -13.72 0.41 11.76
CA ALA A 161 -13.48 -0.95 12.23
C ALA A 161 -12.10 -1.09 12.90
N LEU A 162 -11.07 -0.42 12.37
CA LEU A 162 -9.73 -0.40 12.96
C LEU A 162 -9.71 0.28 14.34
N VAL A 163 -10.37 1.44 14.48
CA VAL A 163 -10.47 2.16 15.74
C VAL A 163 -11.24 1.34 16.78
N VAL A 164 -12.38 0.75 16.40
CA VAL A 164 -13.15 -0.13 17.29
C VAL A 164 -12.30 -1.34 17.71
N TYR A 165 -11.59 -1.97 16.77
CA TYR A 165 -10.72 -3.10 17.08
C TYR A 165 -9.63 -2.71 18.08
N ALA A 166 -9.00 -1.55 17.94
CA ALA A 166 -8.04 -1.04 18.91
C ALA A 166 -8.68 -0.79 20.30
N GLN A 167 -9.83 -0.11 20.34
CA GLN A 167 -10.54 0.20 21.58
C GLN A 167 -10.95 -1.06 22.35
N THR A 168 -11.46 -2.09 21.65
CA THR A 168 -11.81 -3.38 22.28
C THR A 168 -10.63 -4.15 22.84
N ASN A 169 -9.39 -3.74 22.52
CA ASN A 169 -8.15 -4.30 23.05
C ASN A 169 -7.37 -3.28 23.90
N ASP A 170 -8.06 -2.27 24.45
CA ASP A 170 -7.50 -1.24 25.33
C ASP A 170 -6.36 -0.42 24.69
N LEU A 171 -6.42 -0.21 23.38
CA LEU A 171 -5.46 0.60 22.62
C LEU A 171 -6.12 1.88 22.10
N ILE A 172 -5.36 2.97 22.16
CA ILE A 172 -5.75 4.27 21.60
C ILE A 172 -4.90 4.51 20.35
N LEU A 173 -5.56 4.77 19.23
CA LEU A 173 -4.90 5.15 17.98
C LEU A 173 -4.90 6.69 17.87
N SER A 174 -3.73 7.30 17.99
CA SER A 174 -3.59 8.76 17.92
C SER A 174 -2.34 9.17 17.11
N PRO A 175 -2.33 8.92 15.78
CA PRO A 175 -1.22 9.35 14.95
C PRO A 175 -1.11 10.87 14.91
N THR A 176 0.12 11.39 14.91
CA THR A 176 0.40 12.82 14.72
C THR A 176 0.48 13.20 13.24
N SER A 177 0.88 12.26 12.38
CA SER A 177 1.06 12.47 10.95
C SER A 177 0.65 11.22 10.18
N ILE A 178 -0.04 11.40 9.06
CA ILE A 178 -0.45 10.31 8.18
C ILE A 178 -0.06 10.66 6.75
N LEU A 179 0.77 9.85 6.12
CA LEU A 179 1.19 10.01 4.73
C LEU A 179 0.39 9.07 3.82
N ILE A 180 -0.32 9.63 2.85
CA ILE A 180 -1.20 8.88 1.94
C ILE A 180 -0.94 9.20 0.47
N ASP A 181 -1.52 8.39 -0.40
CA ASP A 181 -1.59 8.64 -1.84
C ASP A 181 -2.51 9.82 -2.19
N PHE A 182 -2.36 10.35 -3.41
CA PHE A 182 -3.22 11.41 -3.97
C PHE A 182 -4.62 10.89 -4.30
N GLU A 183 -5.35 10.47 -3.26
CA GLU A 183 -6.71 9.97 -3.34
C GLU A 183 -7.61 10.71 -2.35
N LEU A 184 -8.53 11.52 -2.90
CA LEU A 184 -9.36 12.41 -2.10
C LEU A 184 -10.31 11.66 -1.16
N ALA A 185 -10.82 10.50 -1.59
CA ALA A 185 -11.67 9.64 -0.78
C ALA A 185 -10.96 9.16 0.49
N ALA A 186 -9.72 8.65 0.35
CA ALA A 186 -8.89 8.25 1.48
C ALA A 186 -8.54 9.46 2.37
N PHE A 187 -8.15 10.59 1.76
CA PHE A 187 -7.85 11.83 2.49
C PHE A 187 -9.00 12.28 3.40
N ASN A 188 -10.21 12.37 2.84
CA ASN A 188 -11.40 12.78 3.58
C ASN A 188 -11.73 11.80 4.71
N ALA A 189 -11.60 10.49 4.46
CA ALA A 189 -11.84 9.47 5.47
C ALA A 189 -10.85 9.57 6.64
N PHE A 190 -9.54 9.68 6.36
CA PHE A 190 -8.53 9.90 7.41
C PHE A 190 -8.79 11.20 8.17
N ARG A 191 -9.17 12.28 7.48
CA ARG A 191 -9.44 13.58 8.11
C ARG A 191 -10.61 13.53 9.06
N ARG A 192 -11.64 12.75 8.73
CA ARG A 192 -12.81 12.55 9.60
C ARG A 192 -12.47 11.65 10.79
N MET A 193 -11.67 10.61 10.60
CA MET A 193 -11.35 9.64 11.65
C MET A 193 -10.24 10.09 12.60
N PHE A 194 -9.29 10.89 12.11
CA PHE A 194 -8.15 11.40 12.87
C PHE A 194 -8.01 12.91 12.67
N PRO A 195 -8.96 13.72 13.17
CA PRO A 195 -9.01 15.17 12.91
C PRO A 195 -7.80 15.94 13.45
N ASN A 196 -7.12 15.40 14.46
CA ASN A 196 -5.92 15.99 15.08
C ASN A 196 -4.62 15.61 14.36
N ALA A 197 -4.66 14.65 13.43
CA ALA A 197 -3.49 14.22 12.69
C ALA A 197 -3.21 15.15 11.51
N ASN A 198 -1.94 15.43 11.24
CA ASN A 198 -1.55 16.11 10.02
C ASN A 198 -1.53 15.12 8.84
N ILE A 199 -2.49 15.26 7.92
CA ILE A 199 -2.62 14.38 6.77
C ILE A 199 -1.88 14.98 5.58
N LEU A 200 -0.90 14.24 5.08
CA LEU A 200 0.00 14.63 4.01
C LEU A 200 -0.12 13.68 2.82
N PHE A 201 0.04 14.23 1.62
CA PHE A 201 0.20 13.48 0.39
C PHE A 201 1.68 13.19 0.12
N CYS A 202 1.94 11.99 -0.35
CA CYS A 202 3.28 11.47 -0.60
C CYS A 202 4.00 12.19 -1.76
N HIS A 203 5.22 12.68 -1.52
CA HIS A 203 6.04 13.33 -2.55
C HIS A 203 6.40 12.40 -3.70
N PHE A 204 6.63 11.12 -3.42
CA PHE A 204 6.85 10.12 -4.46
C PHE A 204 5.65 10.03 -5.42
N HIS A 205 4.42 10.04 -4.89
CA HIS A 205 3.22 9.99 -5.72
C HIS A 205 2.97 11.28 -6.48
N PHE A 206 3.28 12.44 -5.90
CA PHE A 206 3.31 13.72 -6.61
C PHE A 206 4.25 13.64 -7.83
N ALA A 207 5.49 13.22 -7.62
CA ALA A 207 6.49 13.11 -8.68
C ALA A 207 6.08 12.08 -9.76
N LYS A 208 5.57 10.93 -9.34
CA LYS A 208 5.07 9.88 -10.23
C LYS A 208 3.90 10.36 -11.08
N ASN A 209 2.95 11.11 -10.51
CA ASN A 209 1.81 11.66 -11.24
C ASN A 209 2.26 12.65 -12.31
N ILE A 210 3.18 13.55 -11.97
CA ILE A 210 3.76 14.51 -12.92
C ILE A 210 4.47 13.79 -14.06
N MET A 211 5.35 12.84 -13.75
CA MET A 211 6.09 12.07 -14.75
C MET A 211 5.17 11.24 -15.64
N LYS A 212 4.10 10.67 -15.08
CA LYS A 212 3.08 9.94 -15.83
C LYS A 212 2.37 10.85 -16.82
N TYR A 213 1.95 12.04 -16.39
CA TYR A 213 1.23 12.99 -17.25
C TYR A 213 2.13 13.55 -18.36
N LEU A 214 3.40 13.83 -18.05
CA LEU A 214 4.43 14.21 -19.02
C LEU A 214 4.57 13.15 -20.12
N LYS A 215 4.65 11.87 -19.74
CA LYS A 215 4.72 10.75 -20.68
C LYS A 215 3.44 10.58 -21.51
N GLN A 216 2.26 10.78 -20.92
CA GLN A 216 0.98 10.71 -21.63
C GLN A 216 0.89 11.75 -22.75
N LEU A 217 1.48 12.93 -22.55
CA LEU A 217 1.55 13.99 -23.55
C LEU A 217 2.76 13.86 -24.50
N GLN A 218 3.51 12.75 -24.41
CA GLN A 218 4.67 12.45 -25.24
C GLN A 218 5.76 13.53 -25.19
N LEU A 219 5.85 14.27 -24.08
CA LEU A 219 6.86 15.29 -23.87
C LEU A 219 8.19 14.64 -23.48
N LYS A 220 9.30 15.14 -24.03
CA LYS A 220 10.65 14.65 -23.70
C LYS A 220 11.21 15.43 -22.53
N LYS A 221 11.47 14.75 -21.41
CA LYS A 221 12.05 15.37 -20.21
C LYS A 221 13.44 15.93 -20.48
N GLU A 222 14.20 15.29 -21.38
CA GLU A 222 15.58 15.63 -21.72
C GLU A 222 15.69 17.07 -22.27
N THR A 223 14.65 17.54 -22.96
CA THR A 223 14.58 18.88 -23.54
C THR A 223 14.36 19.97 -22.49
N VAL A 224 13.77 19.63 -21.34
CA VAL A 224 13.29 20.57 -20.31
C VAL A 224 13.63 20.10 -18.90
N LYS A 225 14.83 19.49 -18.76
CA LYS A 225 15.22 18.75 -17.55
C LYS A 225 15.19 19.64 -16.31
N ARG A 226 15.57 20.92 -16.45
CA ARG A 226 15.64 21.89 -15.37
C ARG A 226 14.23 22.25 -14.87
N GLU A 227 13.33 22.59 -15.78
CA GLU A 227 11.97 23.04 -15.47
C GLU A 227 11.18 21.89 -14.84
N ILE A 228 11.34 20.67 -15.36
CA ILE A 228 10.75 19.48 -14.75
C ILE A 228 11.33 19.22 -13.35
N ALA A 229 12.65 19.39 -13.16
CA ALA A 229 13.24 19.26 -11.83
C ALA A 229 12.71 20.31 -10.85
N ASN A 230 12.52 21.55 -11.28
CA ASN A 230 11.92 22.63 -10.48
C ASN A 230 10.48 22.32 -10.09
N ILE A 231 9.67 21.82 -11.03
CA ILE A 231 8.29 21.41 -10.75
C ILE A 231 8.27 20.27 -9.72
N LEU A 232 9.16 19.29 -9.86
CA LEU A 232 9.26 18.16 -8.92
C LEU A 232 9.76 18.56 -7.52
N SER A 233 10.43 19.72 -7.40
CA SER A 233 10.94 20.25 -6.13
C SER A 233 9.97 21.21 -5.43
N LEU A 234 8.84 21.59 -6.04
CA LEU A 234 7.83 22.47 -5.43
C LEU A 234 7.41 22.04 -4.00
N PRO A 235 7.22 20.75 -3.69
CA PRO A 235 6.90 20.31 -2.33
C PRO A 235 7.97 20.66 -1.30
N LEU A 236 9.20 20.93 -1.73
CA LEU A 236 10.35 21.20 -0.87
C LEU A 236 10.64 22.70 -0.70
N LEU A 237 9.81 23.57 -1.28
CA LEU A 237 9.96 25.01 -1.17
C LEU A 237 9.16 25.56 0.02
N PRO A 238 9.57 26.70 0.60
CA PRO A 238 8.70 27.47 1.48
C PRO A 238 7.34 27.72 0.82
N THR A 239 6.25 27.60 1.58
CA THR A 239 4.89 27.67 1.02
C THR A 239 4.63 28.95 0.22
N ASN A 240 5.19 30.08 0.67
CA ASN A 240 5.10 31.38 0.00
C ASN A 240 5.91 31.49 -1.32
N LYS A 241 6.77 30.51 -1.63
CA LYS A 241 7.58 30.47 -2.86
C LYS A 241 7.05 29.48 -3.91
N ILE A 242 6.09 28.62 -3.55
CA ILE A 242 5.54 27.59 -4.44
C ILE A 242 4.95 28.22 -5.71
N ILE A 243 4.10 29.22 -5.55
CA ILE A 243 3.37 29.83 -6.67
C ILE A 243 4.37 30.48 -7.63
N SER A 244 5.25 31.36 -7.12
CA SER A 244 6.24 32.05 -7.96
C SER A 244 7.16 31.06 -8.70
N ALA A 245 7.68 30.04 -8.01
CA ALA A 245 8.56 29.05 -8.63
C ALA A 245 7.88 28.20 -9.72
N PHE A 246 6.58 27.94 -9.57
CA PHE A 246 5.79 27.31 -10.63
C PHE A 246 5.65 28.22 -11.85
N TYR A 247 5.36 29.52 -11.66
CA TYR A 247 5.25 30.47 -12.78
C TYR A 247 6.58 30.69 -13.51
N ASP A 248 7.71 30.71 -12.79
CA ASP A 248 9.03 30.76 -13.42
C ASP A 248 9.24 29.60 -14.42
N SER A 249 8.75 28.40 -14.07
CA SER A 249 8.82 27.23 -14.96
C SER A 249 7.74 27.28 -16.05
N LYS A 250 6.55 27.83 -15.74
CA LYS A 250 5.44 27.98 -16.68
C LYS A 250 5.80 28.94 -17.82
N ASP A 251 6.46 30.05 -17.51
CA ASP A 251 6.81 31.07 -18.51
C ASP A 251 7.77 30.55 -19.58
N VAL A 252 8.69 29.67 -19.19
CA VAL A 252 9.61 28.99 -20.11
C VAL A 252 8.89 27.94 -20.95
N LEU A 253 8.03 27.11 -20.32
CA LEU A 253 7.45 25.93 -20.97
C LEU A 253 6.22 26.25 -21.83
N GLN A 254 5.42 27.25 -21.48
CA GLN A 254 4.14 27.53 -22.13
C GLN A 254 4.26 27.96 -23.60
N SER A 255 5.40 28.55 -23.96
CA SER A 255 5.71 29.02 -25.31
C SER A 255 6.23 27.92 -26.23
N MET A 256 6.64 26.75 -25.69
CA MET A 256 7.27 25.70 -26.48
C MET A 256 6.31 24.96 -27.40
N ASN A 257 5.15 24.50 -26.88
CA ASN A 257 4.08 23.87 -27.65
C ASN A 257 2.80 23.69 -26.82
N LEU A 258 1.71 23.32 -27.51
CA LEU A 258 0.39 23.10 -26.91
C LEU A 258 0.37 21.96 -25.86
N ASN A 259 1.21 20.93 -26.00
CA ASN A 259 1.29 19.84 -25.03
C ASN A 259 1.89 20.32 -23.70
N PHE A 260 2.88 21.22 -23.73
CA PHE A 260 3.37 21.87 -22.51
C PHE A 260 2.31 22.75 -21.86
N GLN A 261 1.50 23.47 -22.64
CA GLN A 261 0.36 24.22 -22.07
C GLN A 261 -0.65 23.30 -21.37
N LYS A 262 -1.02 22.17 -21.99
CA LYS A 262 -1.87 21.14 -21.37
C LYS A 262 -1.26 20.58 -20.08
N PHE A 263 0.05 20.30 -20.10
CA PHE A 263 0.81 19.81 -18.95
C PHE A 263 0.79 20.81 -17.78
N LEU A 264 1.06 22.09 -18.04
CA LEU A 264 1.08 23.15 -17.03
C LEU A 264 -0.32 23.42 -16.49
N ASN A 265 -1.34 23.45 -17.34
CA ASN A 265 -2.74 23.62 -16.92
C ASN A 265 -3.21 22.48 -16.01
N TYR A 266 -2.77 21.24 -16.25
CA TYR A 266 -3.02 20.13 -15.35
C TYR A 266 -2.37 20.38 -13.98
N ILE A 267 -1.10 20.77 -13.93
CA ILE A 267 -0.39 21.00 -12.66
C ILE A 267 -1.02 22.16 -11.88
N GLU A 268 -1.32 23.26 -12.57
CA GLU A 268 -1.90 24.46 -11.98
C GLU A 268 -3.24 24.16 -11.30
N LYS A 269 -4.16 23.49 -12.02
CA LYS A 269 -5.48 23.09 -11.50
C LYS A 269 -5.42 22.00 -10.44
N THR A 270 -4.44 21.11 -10.50
CA THR A 270 -4.37 19.96 -9.59
C THR A 270 -3.68 20.34 -8.28
N TYR A 271 -2.67 21.21 -8.33
CA TYR A 271 -1.78 21.46 -7.19
C TYR A 271 -1.60 22.94 -6.81
N ILE A 272 -1.70 23.91 -7.73
CA ILE A 272 -1.21 25.28 -7.47
C ILE A 272 -2.32 26.27 -7.05
N ILE A 273 -3.26 26.61 -7.93
CA ILE A 273 -4.27 27.68 -7.68
C ILE A 273 -5.67 27.09 -7.70
N ASN A 274 -6.45 27.37 -6.65
CA ASN A 274 -7.80 26.79 -6.45
C ASN A 274 -7.78 25.28 -6.67
N ALA A 275 -6.70 24.67 -6.18
CA ALA A 275 -6.28 23.35 -6.56
C ALA A 275 -7.16 22.27 -5.92
N GLN A 276 -7.33 21.16 -6.64
CA GLN A 276 -7.96 19.96 -6.08
C GLN A 276 -7.25 19.49 -4.80
N PHE A 277 -5.91 19.59 -4.76
CA PHE A 277 -5.10 19.24 -3.60
C PHE A 277 -4.41 20.48 -3.03
N ASN A 278 -4.78 20.85 -1.79
CA ASN A 278 -4.21 22.00 -1.12
C ASN A 278 -2.70 21.80 -0.86
N SER A 279 -1.90 22.82 -1.14
CA SER A 279 -0.45 22.83 -0.94
C SER A 279 -0.02 22.57 0.49
N SER A 280 -0.84 22.93 1.48
CA SER A 280 -0.58 22.59 2.88
C SER A 280 -0.52 21.08 3.12
N ASN A 281 -1.20 20.29 2.29
CA ASN A 281 -1.26 18.84 2.43
C ASN A 281 -0.22 18.10 1.60
N TRP A 282 0.51 18.74 0.69
CA TRP A 282 1.58 18.06 -0.06
C TRP A 282 2.94 18.75 0.06
N ASN A 283 3.02 19.89 0.76
CA ASN A 283 4.28 20.55 1.07
C ASN A 283 5.01 19.84 2.23
N HIS A 284 6.31 19.65 2.04
CA HIS A 284 7.23 18.95 2.93
C HIS A 284 8.41 19.83 3.37
N TYR A 285 8.31 21.16 3.25
CA TYR A 285 9.41 22.07 3.60
C TYR A 285 9.74 22.04 5.10
N VAL A 286 8.72 22.09 5.96
CA VAL A 286 8.90 22.05 7.42
C VAL A 286 9.26 20.65 7.91
N THR A 287 8.97 19.61 7.11
CA THR A 287 9.24 18.21 7.46
C THR A 287 10.63 17.73 7.02
N LEU A 288 11.45 18.61 6.41
CA LEU A 288 12.81 18.30 5.91
C LEU A 288 13.74 17.71 6.97
N SER A 289 13.51 17.97 8.26
CA SER A 289 14.38 17.54 9.35
C SER A 289 13.94 16.25 10.08
N ASN A 290 12.67 15.82 10.02
CA ASN A 290 12.18 14.79 10.98
C ASN A 290 11.10 13.80 10.48
N ARG A 291 10.74 13.73 9.18
CA ARG A 291 9.65 12.82 8.71
C ARG A 291 9.94 12.12 7.38
N PRO A 292 9.38 10.92 7.14
CA PRO A 292 9.47 10.24 5.85
C PRO A 292 8.75 11.01 4.75
N ARG A 293 9.41 11.15 3.60
CA ARG A 293 8.91 11.85 2.40
C ARG A 293 8.21 10.93 1.40
N THR A 294 8.36 9.62 1.57
CA THR A 294 7.90 8.59 0.62
C THR A 294 7.14 7.49 1.37
N ASN A 295 6.20 6.85 0.67
CA ASN A 295 5.42 5.72 1.18
C ASN A 295 5.71 4.39 0.46
N ASN A 296 6.62 4.40 -0.52
CA ASN A 296 7.08 3.20 -1.22
C ASN A 296 8.53 2.89 -0.81
N GLN A 297 8.80 1.61 -0.57
CA GLN A 297 10.14 1.02 -0.61
C GLN A 297 10.46 0.61 -2.06
#